data_AF-A0A8T0MX67-F1
#
_entry.id   AF-A0A8T0MX67-F1
#
_cell.length_a   1.000
_cell.length_b   1.000
_cell.length_c   1.000
_cell.angle_alpha   90.00
_cell.angle_beta   90.00
_cell.angle_gamma   90.00
#
_symmetry.space_group_name_H-M   'P 1'
#
loop_
_entity.id
_entity.type
_entity.pdbx_description
1 polymer ?
#
loop_
_entity_poly.entity_id
_entity_poly.type
_entity_poly.pdbx_seq_one_letter_code
_entity_poly.pdbx_strand_id
1 'polypeptide(L)'
;MPVEDVEGQAGGGVNSSREQTQDKDASDQGIITEFNPEHVISDPGLRIPIDQFGPNIRDEVRRAFKQKGPTQPSCHNFPKGQDKRSFQKDWFKQYNWLEYSLEKGRAYCFYCYLFRNGKDDDKFGYEAFTRIGFKQWKNSYLILRKHEGGPDSAHNRARIAYVDFDKEEANIKKKVVQHEEDEKVKYETRLDTAVSIVSYIALQGEPFRGHDESETSLNKGNFLEFLDWYKLRNEEVRQAYIGCPKNAKMTSRITFNILTLMFHY
;
A
#
# COMPACT_ATOMS: atom_id res chain seq x y z
N MET A 1 80.41 -23.66 45.15
CA MET A 1 79.96 -22.36 44.60
C MET A 1 78.49 -22.18 44.94
N PRO A 2 78.04 -20.96 45.24
CA PRO A 2 77.43 -20.62 46.54
C PRO A 2 76.08 -19.87 46.45
N VAL A 3 75.46 -19.58 47.62
CA VAL A 3 74.59 -18.43 48.05
C VAL A 3 73.38 -18.01 47.17
N GLU A 4 72.28 -17.37 47.60
CA GLU A 4 71.68 -16.85 48.85
C GLU A 4 70.22 -16.43 48.50
N ASP A 5 69.49 -15.98 49.52
CA ASP A 5 68.11 -15.49 49.61
C ASP A 5 67.67 -14.35 48.63
N VAL A 6 66.36 -14.03 48.67
CA VAL A 6 65.76 -12.70 48.94
C VAL A 6 64.50 -12.38 48.12
N GLU A 7 63.55 -11.79 48.86
CA GLU A 7 62.24 -11.21 48.55
C GLU A 7 62.16 -10.11 47.47
N GLY A 8 60.92 -9.78 47.06
CA GLY A 8 60.51 -8.54 46.38
C GLY A 8 59.94 -8.80 44.98
N GLN A 9 58.84 -8.21 44.49
CA GLN A 9 58.13 -6.98 44.83
C GLN A 9 56.70 -7.05 44.28
N ALA A 10 55.82 -6.25 44.89
CA ALA A 10 54.48 -5.94 44.44
C ALA A 10 54.44 -5.26 43.06
N GLY A 11 53.48 -5.65 42.23
CA GLY A 11 53.07 -4.95 41.02
C GLY A 11 51.55 -4.82 40.99
N GLY A 12 51.05 -3.61 41.21
CA GLY A 12 49.63 -3.28 41.22
C GLY A 12 48.97 -3.46 39.85
N GLY A 13 47.97 -4.34 39.80
CA GLY A 13 47.01 -4.42 38.70
C GLY A 13 45.71 -3.74 39.09
N VAL A 14 45.48 -2.52 38.61
CA VAL A 14 44.17 -1.86 38.65
C VAL A 14 43.27 -2.55 37.63
N ASN A 15 42.46 -3.50 38.10
CA ASN A 15 41.35 -4.04 37.32
C ASN A 15 40.21 -3.00 37.33
N SER A 16 40.10 -2.26 36.22
CA SER A 16 38.96 -1.40 35.91
C SER A 16 37.75 -2.29 35.61
N SER A 17 36.89 -2.45 36.61
CA SER A 17 35.57 -3.08 36.49
C SER A 17 34.73 -2.26 35.53
N ARG A 18 34.50 -2.85 34.36
CA ARG A 18 33.68 -2.35 33.26
C ARG A 18 32.22 -2.30 33.73
N GLU A 19 31.73 -1.11 34.06
CA GLU A 19 30.30 -0.84 34.19
C GLU A 19 29.61 -1.14 32.86
N GLN A 20 28.87 -2.24 32.82
CA GLN A 20 27.89 -2.51 31.78
C GLN A 20 26.66 -1.64 32.06
N THR A 21 26.58 -0.48 31.41
CA THR A 21 25.29 0.18 31.22
C THR A 21 24.47 -0.65 30.24
N GLN A 22 23.45 -1.32 30.76
CA GLN A 22 22.42 -2.01 29.99
C GLN A 22 21.74 -1.01 29.04
N ASP A 23 21.99 -1.18 27.74
CA ASP A 23 21.15 -0.64 26.69
C ASP A 23 19.75 -1.22 26.87
N LYS A 24 18.76 -0.35 27.07
CA LYS A 24 17.35 -0.75 27.13
C LYS A 24 16.90 -1.15 25.73
N ASP A 25 16.62 -2.43 25.59
CA ASP A 25 16.00 -3.08 24.46
C ASP A 25 14.79 -2.29 23.93
N ALA A 26 14.82 -2.01 22.63
CA ALA A 26 13.67 -1.57 21.85
C ALA A 26 12.67 -2.74 21.78
N SER A 27 11.72 -2.76 22.71
CA SER A 27 10.63 -3.75 22.74
C SER A 27 9.28 -3.05 22.70
N ASP A 28 8.46 -3.54 21.77
CA ASP A 28 6.99 -3.50 21.75
C ASP A 28 6.30 -2.13 21.56
N GLN A 29 6.34 -1.61 20.32
CA GLN A 29 5.31 -0.69 19.84
C GLN A 29 4.43 -1.45 18.86
N GLY A 30 3.19 -1.74 19.26
CA GLY A 30 2.20 -2.41 18.42
C GLY A 30 2.01 -1.69 17.08
N ILE A 31 1.64 -2.45 16.05
CA ILE A 31 1.34 -1.91 14.72
C ILE A 31 0.23 -0.87 14.86
N ILE A 32 0.47 0.34 14.35
CA ILE A 32 -0.54 1.40 14.33
C ILE A 32 -1.60 1.00 13.30
N THR A 33 -2.83 0.76 13.73
CA THR A 33 -3.92 0.29 12.84
C THR A 33 -4.82 1.40 12.35
N GLU A 34 -4.80 2.55 13.00
CA GLU A 34 -5.67 3.70 12.69
C GLU A 34 -4.84 4.92 12.34
N PHE A 35 -5.30 5.69 11.35
CA PHE A 35 -4.65 6.93 10.97
C PHE A 35 -4.95 8.03 11.99
N ASN A 36 -3.91 8.67 12.51
CA ASN A 36 -4.00 9.87 13.32
C ASN A 36 -3.13 10.97 12.68
N PRO A 37 -3.68 12.16 12.37
CA PRO A 37 -2.91 13.30 11.85
C PRO A 37 -1.70 13.71 12.68
N GLU A 38 -1.72 13.46 14.00
CA GLU A 38 -0.59 13.74 14.91
C GLU A 38 0.66 12.90 14.59
N HIS A 39 0.48 11.72 13.97
CA HIS A 39 1.59 10.88 13.52
C HIS A 39 2.34 11.47 12.32
N VAL A 40 1.78 12.50 11.65
CA VAL A 40 2.38 13.15 10.48
C VAL A 40 3.34 14.24 10.92
N ILE A 41 4.50 13.85 11.44
CA ILE A 41 5.49 14.80 11.98
C ILE A 41 6.36 15.38 10.84
N SER A 42 6.46 16.70 10.75
CA SER A 42 7.24 17.35 9.69
C SER A 42 8.73 16.98 9.79
N ASP A 43 9.34 17.10 10.97
CA ASP A 43 10.77 16.81 11.15
C ASP A 43 11.10 15.34 10.81
N PRO A 44 11.95 15.08 9.80
CA PRO A 44 12.21 13.72 9.32
C PRO A 44 12.91 12.83 10.35
N GLY A 45 13.64 13.41 11.31
CA GLY A 45 14.33 12.67 12.36
C GLY A 45 13.42 12.21 13.51
N LEU A 46 12.15 12.65 13.51
CA LEU A 46 11.13 12.27 14.48
C LEU A 46 10.00 11.42 13.88
N ARG A 47 10.03 11.16 12.57
CA ARG A 47 8.97 10.42 11.90
C ARG A 47 8.94 8.96 12.34
N ILE A 48 7.72 8.44 12.47
CA ILE A 48 7.47 7.02 12.67
C ILE A 48 7.75 6.28 11.34
N PRO A 49 8.56 5.22 11.33
CA PRO A 49 8.81 4.43 10.13
C PRO A 49 7.52 3.90 9.48
N ILE A 50 7.42 3.96 8.15
CA ILE A 50 6.21 3.56 7.39
C ILE A 50 5.82 2.10 7.65
N ASP A 51 6.78 1.23 7.95
CA ASP A 51 6.58 -0.18 8.27
C ASP A 51 5.86 -0.42 9.61
N GLN A 52 5.87 0.54 10.53
CA GLN A 52 5.13 0.46 11.81
C GLN A 52 3.63 0.73 11.66
N PHE A 53 3.20 1.33 10.55
CA PHE A 53 1.79 1.48 10.22
C PHE A 53 1.24 0.22 9.56
N GLY A 54 -0.01 -0.13 9.87
CA GLY A 54 -0.71 -1.28 9.31
C GLY A 54 -0.88 -1.15 7.79
N PRO A 55 -0.88 -2.26 7.03
CA PRO A 55 -0.94 -2.23 5.56
C PRO A 55 -2.09 -1.38 5.00
N ASN A 56 -3.24 -1.40 5.66
CA ASN A 56 -4.46 -0.70 5.23
C ASN A 56 -4.38 0.83 5.37
N ILE A 57 -3.50 1.36 6.22
CA ILE A 57 -3.38 2.81 6.48
C ILE A 57 -2.11 3.43 5.91
N ARG A 58 -1.14 2.63 5.45
CA ARG A 58 0.15 3.13 4.92
C ARG A 58 -0.04 4.12 3.77
N ASP A 59 -1.01 3.88 2.89
CA ASP A 59 -1.25 4.75 1.75
C ASP A 59 -1.84 6.10 2.18
N GLU A 60 -2.73 6.11 3.18
CA GLU A 60 -3.26 7.34 3.76
C GLU A 60 -2.14 8.16 4.44
N VAL A 61 -1.27 7.50 5.20
CA VAL A 61 -0.08 8.12 5.81
C VAL A 61 0.84 8.71 4.74
N ARG A 62 1.12 7.98 3.66
CA ARG A 62 1.93 8.46 2.54
C ARG A 62 1.33 9.72 1.90
N ARG A 63 0.00 9.76 1.70
CA ARG A 63 -0.70 10.94 1.18
C ARG A 63 -0.53 12.15 2.10
N ALA A 64 -0.69 11.95 3.40
CA ALA A 64 -0.56 13.04 4.37
C ALA A 64 0.85 13.65 4.37
N PHE A 65 1.90 12.82 4.32
CA PHE A 65 3.26 13.30 4.16
C PHE A 65 3.50 13.96 2.81
N LYS A 66 3.02 13.37 1.71
CA LYS A 66 3.13 13.93 0.36
C LYS A 66 2.49 15.32 0.26
N GLN A 67 1.35 15.53 0.91
CA GLN A 67 0.68 16.83 0.98
C GLN A 67 1.49 17.88 1.76
N LYS A 68 2.18 17.49 2.84
CA LYS A 68 3.10 18.39 3.55
C LYS A 68 4.38 18.69 2.76
N GLY A 69 4.83 17.73 1.96
CA GLY A 69 6.05 17.81 1.18
C GLY A 69 7.33 17.65 2.02
N PRO A 70 8.49 17.74 1.37
CA PRO A 70 9.78 17.56 2.02
C PRO A 70 10.09 18.69 3.00
N THR A 71 10.69 18.35 4.14
CA THR A 71 11.08 19.33 5.15
C THR A 71 12.43 19.96 4.81
N GLN A 72 12.37 21.19 4.29
CA GLN A 72 13.52 21.97 3.81
C GLN A 72 13.58 23.34 4.51
N PRO A 73 14.19 23.45 5.70
CA PRO A 73 14.26 24.69 6.45
C PRO A 73 15.02 25.80 5.69
N SER A 74 14.36 26.93 5.45
CA SER A 74 14.89 28.01 4.61
C SER A 74 15.69 29.07 5.38
N CYS A 75 15.38 29.32 6.65
CA CYS A 75 15.97 30.41 7.44
C CYS A 75 16.82 29.92 8.63
N HIS A 76 17.30 28.68 8.60
CA HIS A 76 18.02 28.07 9.71
C HIS A 76 19.54 28.21 9.58
N ASN A 77 20.22 28.44 10.71
CA ASN A 77 21.67 28.39 10.78
C ASN A 77 22.12 26.96 11.12
N PHE A 78 22.53 26.21 10.11
CA PHE A 78 22.89 24.79 10.27
C PHE A 78 24.11 24.64 11.19
N PRO A 79 24.02 23.80 12.25
CA PRO A 79 25.11 23.64 13.19
C PRO A 79 26.36 23.08 12.51
N LYS A 80 27.52 23.58 12.94
CA LYS A 80 28.82 23.09 12.47
C LYS A 80 29.24 21.87 13.28
N GLY A 81 29.75 20.85 12.61
CA GLY A 81 30.41 19.72 13.22
C GLY A 81 31.79 20.07 13.76
N GLN A 82 32.46 19.08 14.38
CA GLN A 82 33.83 19.21 14.88
C GLN A 82 34.83 19.59 13.79
N ASP A 83 34.57 19.21 12.53
CA ASP A 83 35.37 19.55 11.36
C ASP A 83 35.08 20.97 10.82
N LYS A 84 34.30 21.78 11.56
CA LYS A 84 33.83 23.13 11.20
C LYS A 84 32.96 23.17 9.94
N ARG A 85 32.46 22.03 9.46
CA ARG A 85 31.55 21.94 8.30
C ARG A 85 30.11 21.80 8.76
N SER A 86 29.18 22.27 7.95
CA SER A 86 27.73 22.19 8.20
C SER A 86 27.00 21.75 6.94
N PHE A 87 25.76 21.34 7.12
CA PHE A 87 24.81 21.19 6.02
C PHE A 87 24.70 22.51 5.23
N GLN A 88 24.62 22.41 3.90
CA GLN A 88 24.50 23.58 3.02
C GLN A 88 23.09 23.67 2.45
N LYS A 89 22.43 24.81 2.69
CA LYS A 89 21.07 25.08 2.19
C LYS A 89 20.93 24.92 0.68
N ASP A 90 21.96 25.30 -0.08
CA ASP A 90 21.92 25.21 -1.54
C ASP A 90 21.78 23.78 -2.07
N TRP A 91 22.08 22.76 -1.24
CA TRP A 91 21.80 21.37 -1.61
C TRP A 91 20.31 21.10 -1.82
N PHE A 92 19.40 21.83 -1.17
CA PHE A 92 17.96 21.68 -1.43
C PHE A 92 17.57 22.10 -2.86
N LYS A 93 18.30 23.04 -3.48
CA LYS A 93 18.06 23.45 -4.87
C LYS A 93 18.51 22.38 -5.86
N GLN A 94 19.54 21.61 -5.50
CA GLN A 94 20.09 20.55 -6.33
C GLN A 94 19.33 19.23 -6.15
N TYR A 95 18.88 18.96 -4.92
CA TYR A 95 18.28 17.70 -4.51
C TYR A 95 16.90 17.94 -3.91
N ASN A 96 15.86 17.86 -4.75
CA ASN A 96 14.47 18.07 -4.35
C ASN A 96 13.96 17.05 -3.32
N TRP A 97 14.60 15.89 -3.24
CA TRP A 97 14.31 14.81 -2.30
C TRP A 97 14.95 15.00 -0.92
N LEU A 98 15.92 15.91 -0.79
CA LEU A 98 16.73 16.07 0.40
C LEU A 98 15.93 16.78 1.48
N GLU A 99 15.93 16.20 2.68
CA GLU A 99 15.32 16.77 3.88
C GLU A 99 16.36 16.95 4.98
N TYR A 100 16.07 17.83 5.94
CA TYR A 100 16.93 18.02 7.11
C TYR A 100 16.10 18.04 8.39
N SER A 101 16.55 17.26 9.37
CA SER A 101 16.02 17.26 10.74
C SER A 101 16.77 18.29 11.57
N LEU A 102 16.04 19.25 12.15
CA LEU A 102 16.59 20.23 13.07
C LEU A 102 16.93 19.58 14.41
N GLU A 103 16.08 18.67 14.87
CA GLU A 103 16.23 17.97 16.14
C GLU A 103 17.43 17.04 16.16
N LYS A 104 17.66 16.30 15.05
CA LYS A 104 18.77 15.35 14.95
C LYS A 104 20.02 15.95 14.31
N GLY A 105 19.90 17.11 13.66
CA GLY A 105 20.97 17.74 12.89
C GLY A 105 21.46 16.88 11.71
N ARG A 106 20.56 16.15 11.06
CA ARG A 106 20.87 15.12 10.05
C ARG A 106 20.01 15.26 8.81
N ALA A 107 20.54 14.81 7.67
CA ALA A 107 19.83 14.82 6.40
C ALA A 107 19.18 13.47 6.08
N TYR A 108 18.03 13.52 5.42
CA TYR A 108 17.20 12.37 5.07
C TYR A 108 16.72 12.47 3.61
N CYS A 109 16.12 11.41 3.09
CA CYS A 109 15.52 11.39 1.76
C CYS A 109 14.01 11.15 1.86
N PHE A 110 13.23 12.12 1.37
CA PHE A 110 11.78 12.10 1.43
C PHE A 110 11.17 10.90 0.69
N TYR A 111 11.60 10.67 -0.56
CA TYR A 111 11.08 9.57 -1.37
C TYR A 111 11.41 8.21 -0.76
N CYS A 112 12.66 8.01 -0.32
CA CYS A 112 13.11 6.76 0.27
C CYS A 112 12.42 6.47 1.61
N TYR A 113 12.08 7.49 2.40
CA TYR A 113 11.28 7.33 3.62
C TYR A 113 9.87 6.81 3.30
N LEU A 114 9.18 7.44 2.33
CA LEU A 114 7.79 7.10 1.99
C LEU A 114 7.64 5.74 1.31
N PHE A 115 8.53 5.44 0.38
CA PHE A 115 8.48 4.24 -0.48
C PHE A 115 9.62 3.29 -0.14
N ARG A 116 9.88 3.13 1.17
CA ARG A 116 10.92 2.23 1.63
C ARG A 116 10.61 0.79 1.22
N ASN A 117 11.58 0.09 0.66
CA ASN A 117 11.51 -1.32 0.30
C ASN A 117 12.59 -2.09 1.07
N GLY A 118 12.20 -3.03 1.93
CA GLY A 118 13.15 -3.79 2.75
C GLY A 118 14.21 -4.56 1.96
N LYS A 119 13.94 -4.87 0.67
CA LYS A 119 14.92 -5.50 -0.23
C LYS A 119 16.10 -4.59 -0.58
N ASP A 120 15.98 -3.29 -0.32
CA ASP A 120 16.98 -2.28 -0.62
C ASP A 120 17.79 -1.85 0.62
N ASP A 121 17.53 -2.46 1.78
CA ASP A 121 18.19 -2.12 3.05
C ASP A 121 19.71 -2.33 3.02
N ASP A 122 20.18 -3.32 2.26
CA ASP A 122 21.61 -3.60 2.06
C ASP A 122 22.29 -2.64 1.06
N LYS A 123 21.52 -1.79 0.36
CA LYS A 123 22.08 -0.88 -0.65
C LYS A 123 22.69 0.36 0.00
N PHE A 124 23.79 0.81 -0.59
CA PHE A 124 24.61 1.90 -0.07
C PHE A 124 23.78 3.14 0.30
N GLY A 125 23.87 3.54 1.58
CA GLY A 125 23.27 4.77 2.09
C GLY A 125 21.75 4.73 2.30
N TYR A 126 21.07 3.62 1.98
CA TYR A 126 19.61 3.57 2.10
C TYR A 126 19.12 3.74 3.53
N GLU A 127 19.70 3.00 4.48
CA GLU A 127 19.41 3.16 5.91
C GLU A 127 19.84 4.52 6.45
N ALA A 128 20.97 5.05 5.95
CA ALA A 128 21.51 6.34 6.34
C ALA A 128 20.57 7.51 5.96
N PHE A 129 19.83 7.41 4.86
CA PHE A 129 18.89 8.45 4.42
C PHE A 129 17.43 8.19 4.83
N THR A 130 17.11 7.05 5.45
CA THR A 130 15.73 6.71 5.85
C THR A 130 15.54 6.59 7.36
N ARG A 131 16.48 6.00 8.10
CA ARG A 131 16.37 5.79 9.56
C ARG A 131 17.36 6.62 10.36
N ILE A 132 18.65 6.46 10.08
CA ILE A 132 19.72 6.98 10.95
C ILE A 132 19.96 8.47 10.73
N GLY A 133 19.84 8.93 9.47
CA GLY A 133 20.15 10.29 9.06
C GLY A 133 21.64 10.49 8.74
N PHE A 134 21.90 11.14 7.61
CA PHE A 134 23.23 11.46 7.09
C PHE A 134 23.81 12.71 7.78
N LYS A 135 25.09 12.66 8.20
CA LYS A 135 25.80 13.79 8.84
C LYS A 135 27.24 14.04 8.38
N GLN A 136 27.74 13.31 7.38
CA GLN A 136 29.14 13.42 6.95
C GLN A 136 29.33 14.52 5.91
N TRP A 137 29.40 15.77 6.36
CA TRP A 137 29.40 16.96 5.48
C TRP A 137 30.60 17.07 4.55
N LYS A 138 31.76 16.55 4.96
CA LYS A 138 33.00 16.58 4.16
C LYS A 138 32.84 15.93 2.78
N ASN A 139 32.07 14.84 2.69
CA ASN A 139 31.94 14.03 1.48
C ASN A 139 30.54 14.14 0.84
N SER A 140 29.75 15.15 1.21
CA SER A 140 28.36 15.28 0.74
C SER A 140 28.22 15.33 -0.77
N TYR A 141 29.12 16.03 -1.48
CA TYR A 141 29.11 16.11 -2.94
C TYR A 141 29.18 14.72 -3.62
N LEU A 142 29.88 13.76 -2.99
CA LEU A 142 30.00 12.40 -3.49
C LEU A 142 28.84 11.53 -3.02
N ILE A 143 28.46 11.64 -1.74
CA ILE A 143 27.48 10.75 -1.10
C ILE A 143 26.06 11.06 -1.58
N LEU A 144 25.68 12.34 -1.73
CA LEU A 144 24.36 12.72 -2.22
C LEU A 144 24.15 12.22 -3.65
N ARG A 145 25.15 12.40 -4.53
CA ARG A 145 25.14 11.86 -5.90
C ARG A 145 25.13 10.34 -5.93
N LYS A 146 25.91 9.68 -5.06
CA LYS A 146 25.90 8.20 -4.96
C LYS A 146 24.56 7.65 -4.45
N HIS A 147 23.87 8.38 -3.58
CA HIS A 147 22.55 8.00 -3.09
C HIS A 147 21.51 7.99 -4.22
N GLU A 148 21.50 9.05 -5.06
CA GLU A 148 20.66 9.07 -6.27
C GLU A 148 20.99 7.90 -7.19
N GLY A 149 22.28 7.60 -7.37
CA GLY A 149 22.74 6.43 -8.11
C GLY A 149 22.27 6.43 -9.58
N GLY A 150 22.18 5.24 -10.17
CA GLY A 150 21.69 5.04 -11.53
C GLY A 150 20.17 4.89 -11.62
N PRO A 151 19.63 4.63 -12.83
CA PRO A 151 18.18 4.49 -13.08
C PRO A 151 17.49 3.46 -12.17
N ASP A 152 18.16 2.36 -11.85
CA ASP A 152 17.66 1.28 -10.98
C ASP A 152 18.18 1.38 -9.54
N SER A 153 18.57 2.57 -9.08
CA SER A 153 18.91 2.76 -7.67
C SER A 153 17.66 2.61 -6.79
N ALA A 154 17.87 2.34 -5.49
CA ALA A 154 16.78 2.35 -4.52
C ALA A 154 16.06 3.70 -4.47
N HIS A 155 16.84 4.79 -4.58
CA HIS A 155 16.31 6.14 -4.67
C HIS A 155 15.39 6.32 -5.87
N ASN A 156 15.83 5.94 -7.08
CA ASN A 156 15.03 6.15 -8.28
C ASN A 156 13.79 5.28 -8.33
N ARG A 157 13.83 4.05 -7.82
CA ARG A 157 12.60 3.25 -7.62
C ARG A 157 11.62 3.95 -6.68
N ALA A 158 12.08 4.46 -5.54
CA ALA A 158 11.25 5.20 -4.60
C ALA A 158 10.69 6.50 -5.20
N ARG A 159 11.49 7.21 -6.01
CA ARG A 159 11.08 8.41 -6.75
C ARG A 159 10.00 8.09 -7.79
N ILE A 160 10.15 7.01 -8.55
CA ILE A 160 9.15 6.56 -9.52
C ILE A 160 7.85 6.21 -8.80
N ALA A 161 7.93 5.40 -7.74
CA ALA A 161 6.76 5.05 -6.92
C ALA A 161 6.05 6.31 -6.38
N TYR A 162 6.80 7.31 -5.91
CA TYR A 162 6.24 8.60 -5.47
C TYR A 162 5.45 9.33 -6.56
N VAL A 163 5.97 9.34 -7.79
CA VAL A 163 5.33 10.00 -8.94
C VAL A 163 4.08 9.24 -9.39
N ASP A 164 4.14 7.91 -9.42
CA ASP A 164 3.04 7.09 -9.94
C ASP A 164 1.95 6.80 -8.89
N PHE A 165 2.23 7.04 -7.61
CA PHE A 165 1.30 6.81 -6.50
C PHE A 165 -0.10 7.42 -6.72
N ASP A 166 -0.18 8.66 -7.21
CA ASP A 166 -1.48 9.33 -7.43
C ASP A 166 -2.19 8.77 -8.67
N LYS A 167 -1.43 8.37 -9.69
CA LYS A 167 -1.96 7.81 -10.94
C LYS A 167 -2.56 6.43 -10.70
N GLU A 168 -1.88 5.60 -9.91
CA GLU A 168 -2.32 4.26 -9.59
C GLU A 168 -3.67 4.29 -8.85
N GLU A 169 -3.80 5.15 -7.85
CA GLU A 169 -5.06 5.32 -7.12
C GLU A 169 -6.20 5.80 -8.04
N ALA A 170 -5.94 6.82 -8.87
CA ALA A 170 -6.92 7.33 -9.82
C ALA A 170 -7.38 6.23 -10.80
N ASN A 171 -6.45 5.39 -11.26
CA ASN A 171 -6.75 4.25 -12.13
C ASN A 171 -7.56 3.17 -11.42
N ILE A 172 -7.26 2.85 -10.16
CA ILE A 172 -8.04 1.89 -9.35
C ILE A 172 -9.46 2.41 -9.15
N LYS A 173 -9.62 3.66 -8.71
CA LYS A 173 -10.94 4.28 -8.53
C LYS A 173 -11.76 4.23 -9.81
N LYS A 174 -11.16 4.56 -10.95
CA LYS A 174 -11.82 4.47 -12.26
C LYS A 174 -12.27 3.04 -12.58
N LYS A 175 -11.42 2.03 -12.35
CA LYS A 175 -11.76 0.63 -12.59
C LYS A 175 -12.89 0.13 -11.69
N VAL A 176 -12.93 0.56 -10.43
CA VAL A 176 -14.00 0.19 -9.49
C VAL A 176 -15.34 0.74 -9.99
N VAL A 177 -15.39 2.02 -10.35
CA VAL A 177 -16.61 2.65 -10.90
C VAL A 177 -17.08 1.92 -12.17
N GLN A 178 -16.17 1.66 -13.11
CA GLN A 178 -16.50 0.93 -14.33
C GLN A 178 -17.03 -0.48 -14.03
N HIS A 179 -16.43 -1.19 -13.08
CA HIS A 179 -16.90 -2.51 -12.68
C HIS A 179 -18.31 -2.45 -12.05
N GLU A 180 -18.60 -1.45 -11.21
CA GLU A 180 -19.94 -1.25 -10.64
C GLU A 180 -20.98 -0.96 -11.73
N GLU A 181 -20.65 -0.11 -12.70
CA GLU A 181 -21.50 0.19 -13.85
C GLU A 181 -21.74 -1.07 -14.70
N ASP A 182 -20.70 -1.83 -15.03
CA ASP A 182 -20.80 -3.07 -15.81
C ASP A 182 -21.67 -4.12 -15.10
N GLU A 183 -21.53 -4.29 -13.78
CA GLU A 183 -22.35 -5.23 -13.01
C GLU A 183 -23.82 -4.78 -12.93
N LYS A 184 -24.07 -3.47 -12.87
CA LYS A 184 -25.43 -2.92 -12.93
C LYS A 184 -26.08 -3.19 -14.28
N VAL A 185 -25.38 -2.92 -15.39
CA VAL A 185 -25.88 -3.19 -16.75
C VAL A 185 -26.22 -4.67 -16.89
N LYS A 186 -25.31 -5.58 -16.51
CA LYS A 186 -25.58 -7.02 -16.54
C LYS A 186 -26.81 -7.39 -15.70
N TYR A 187 -27.00 -6.77 -14.54
CA TYR A 187 -28.19 -7.01 -13.71
C TYR A 187 -29.48 -6.57 -14.40
N GLU A 188 -29.50 -5.37 -14.99
CA GLU A 188 -30.64 -4.84 -15.74
C GLU A 188 -30.97 -5.73 -16.95
N THR A 189 -29.96 -6.12 -17.74
CA THR A 189 -30.13 -7.06 -18.88
C THR A 189 -30.74 -8.39 -18.43
N ARG A 190 -30.28 -8.96 -17.29
CA ARG A 190 -30.83 -10.21 -16.74
C ARG A 190 -32.29 -10.04 -16.33
N LEU A 191 -32.61 -8.95 -15.65
CA LEU A 191 -33.97 -8.64 -15.19
C LEU A 191 -34.92 -8.45 -16.36
N ASP A 192 -34.57 -7.61 -17.33
CA ASP A 192 -35.37 -7.32 -18.52
C ASP A 192 -35.64 -8.58 -19.34
N THR A 193 -34.61 -9.41 -19.53
CA THR A 193 -34.74 -10.71 -20.19
C THR A 193 -35.73 -11.61 -19.45
N ALA A 194 -35.58 -11.74 -18.12
CA ALA A 194 -36.45 -12.60 -17.33
C ALA A 194 -37.91 -12.13 -17.38
N VAL A 195 -38.14 -10.82 -17.22
CA VAL A 195 -39.48 -10.20 -17.29
C VAL A 195 -40.12 -10.39 -18.67
N SER A 196 -39.35 -10.23 -19.73
CA SER A 196 -39.83 -10.41 -21.11
C SER A 196 -40.28 -11.85 -21.36
N ILE A 197 -39.48 -12.84 -20.94
CA ILE A 197 -39.84 -14.27 -21.08
C ILE A 197 -41.04 -14.62 -20.21
N VAL A 198 -41.09 -14.14 -18.96
CA VAL A 198 -42.24 -14.35 -18.05
C VAL A 198 -43.51 -13.78 -18.68
N SER A 199 -43.47 -12.54 -19.15
CA SER A 199 -44.60 -11.88 -19.79
C SER A 199 -45.11 -12.68 -20.99
N TYR A 200 -44.20 -13.14 -21.85
CA TYR A 200 -44.56 -13.95 -23.02
C TYR A 200 -45.27 -15.25 -22.62
N ILE A 201 -44.66 -16.05 -21.73
CA ILE A 201 -45.23 -17.34 -21.31
C ILE A 201 -46.58 -17.15 -20.61
N ALA A 202 -46.70 -16.11 -19.76
CA ALA A 202 -47.94 -15.76 -19.08
C ALA A 202 -49.06 -15.44 -20.08
N LEU A 203 -48.77 -14.61 -21.09
CA LEU A 203 -49.73 -14.22 -22.13
C LEU A 203 -50.19 -15.40 -22.98
N GLN A 204 -49.36 -16.44 -23.13
CA GLN A 204 -49.74 -17.67 -23.83
C GLN A 204 -50.47 -18.68 -22.94
N GLY A 205 -50.55 -18.45 -21.63
CA GLY A 205 -51.16 -19.39 -20.68
C GLY A 205 -50.36 -20.69 -20.50
N GLU A 206 -49.06 -20.67 -20.80
CA GLU A 206 -48.21 -21.85 -20.78
C GLU A 206 -47.56 -22.09 -19.41
N PRO A 207 -47.31 -23.35 -19.00
CA PRO A 207 -46.58 -23.62 -17.76
C PRO A 207 -45.15 -23.08 -17.82
N PHE A 208 -44.73 -22.34 -16.79
CA PHE A 208 -43.36 -21.79 -16.75
C PHE A 208 -42.27 -22.82 -16.45
N ARG A 209 -42.63 -23.92 -15.78
CA ARG A 209 -41.71 -24.84 -15.10
C ARG A 209 -41.91 -26.28 -15.59
N GLY A 210 -40.80 -27.01 -15.69
CA GLY A 210 -40.79 -28.43 -16.00
C GLY A 210 -40.94 -29.29 -14.74
N HIS A 211 -41.17 -30.58 -14.93
CA HIS A 211 -41.14 -31.56 -13.85
C HIS A 211 -39.71 -31.74 -13.30
N ASP A 212 -38.70 -31.62 -14.16
CA ASP A 212 -37.29 -31.69 -13.81
C ASP A 212 -36.52 -30.52 -14.46
N GLU A 213 -35.96 -29.65 -13.62
CA GLU A 213 -35.12 -28.50 -14.03
C GLU A 213 -33.62 -28.77 -13.88
N SER A 214 -33.23 -30.03 -13.66
CA SER A 214 -31.83 -30.43 -13.58
C SER A 214 -31.09 -30.12 -14.89
N GLU A 215 -29.77 -29.89 -14.81
CA GLU A 215 -28.95 -29.61 -16.00
C GLU A 215 -28.94 -30.78 -17.01
N THR A 216 -29.25 -32.00 -16.56
CA THR A 216 -29.33 -33.21 -17.38
C THR A 216 -30.74 -33.48 -17.94
N SER A 217 -31.73 -32.67 -17.59
CA SER A 217 -33.09 -32.82 -18.10
C SER A 217 -33.15 -32.51 -19.60
N LEU A 218 -33.91 -33.32 -20.34
CA LEU A 218 -34.20 -33.07 -21.77
C LEU A 218 -35.12 -31.86 -21.97
N ASN A 219 -35.86 -31.46 -20.93
CA ASN A 219 -36.75 -30.29 -20.94
C ASN A 219 -36.84 -29.72 -19.52
N LYS A 220 -36.16 -28.60 -19.30
CA LYS A 220 -36.11 -27.90 -18.01
C LYS A 220 -37.32 -27.00 -17.76
N GLY A 221 -38.33 -27.05 -18.62
CA GLY A 221 -39.50 -26.18 -18.60
C GLY A 221 -39.33 -24.94 -19.46
N ASN A 222 -40.47 -24.38 -19.86
CA ASN A 222 -40.54 -23.33 -20.88
C ASN A 222 -39.67 -22.11 -20.55
N PHE A 223 -39.58 -21.68 -19.29
CA PHE A 223 -38.76 -20.51 -18.95
C PHE A 223 -37.26 -20.75 -19.17
N LEU A 224 -36.73 -21.87 -18.66
CA LEU A 224 -35.30 -22.17 -18.75
C LEU A 224 -34.88 -22.49 -20.18
N GLU A 225 -35.71 -23.23 -20.91
CA GLU A 225 -35.46 -23.52 -22.33
C GLU A 225 -35.50 -22.25 -23.19
N PHE A 226 -36.46 -21.34 -22.96
CA PHE A 226 -36.50 -20.07 -23.69
C PHE A 226 -35.30 -19.19 -23.32
N LEU A 227 -34.96 -19.10 -22.03
CA LEU A 227 -33.82 -18.31 -21.58
C LEU A 227 -32.51 -18.81 -22.23
N ASP A 228 -32.30 -20.12 -22.30
CA ASP A 228 -31.12 -20.69 -22.94
C ASP A 228 -31.15 -20.49 -24.46
N TRP A 229 -32.33 -20.65 -25.09
CA TRP A 229 -32.53 -20.33 -26.50
C TRP A 229 -32.22 -18.86 -26.82
N TYR A 230 -32.56 -17.94 -25.93
CA TYR A 230 -32.35 -16.50 -26.08
C TYR A 230 -30.89 -16.10 -25.89
N LYS A 231 -30.20 -16.65 -24.89
CA LYS A 231 -28.74 -16.48 -24.72
C LYS A 231 -27.94 -16.94 -25.93
N LEU A 232 -28.39 -17.97 -26.64
CA LEU A 232 -27.72 -18.42 -27.87
C LEU A 232 -27.83 -17.41 -29.02
N ARG A 233 -28.75 -16.44 -28.95
CA ARG A 233 -29.06 -15.49 -30.02
C ARG A 233 -28.74 -14.05 -29.67
N ASN A 234 -28.73 -13.72 -28.38
CA ASN A 234 -28.39 -12.41 -27.87
C ASN A 234 -27.10 -12.49 -27.06
N GLU A 235 -26.01 -11.99 -27.65
CA GLU A 235 -24.68 -11.99 -27.06
C GLU A 235 -24.61 -11.18 -25.76
N GLU A 236 -25.28 -10.03 -25.72
CA GLU A 236 -25.33 -9.17 -24.52
C GLU A 236 -25.96 -9.91 -23.35
N VAL A 237 -27.07 -10.60 -23.61
CA VAL A 237 -27.74 -11.44 -22.62
C VAL A 237 -26.85 -12.60 -22.23
N ARG A 238 -26.20 -13.27 -23.19
CA ARG A 238 -25.26 -14.36 -22.86
C ARG A 238 -24.17 -13.89 -21.90
N GLN A 239 -23.54 -12.76 -22.19
CA GLN A 239 -22.49 -12.16 -21.36
C GLN A 239 -22.99 -11.79 -19.96
N ALA A 240 -24.23 -11.30 -19.85
CA ALA A 240 -24.83 -10.97 -18.56
C ALA A 240 -24.99 -12.19 -17.64
N TYR A 241 -25.05 -13.42 -18.17
CA TYR A 241 -25.16 -14.65 -17.36
C TYR A 241 -23.83 -15.37 -17.11
N ILE A 242 -22.73 -14.97 -17.77
CA ILE A 242 -21.39 -15.53 -17.52
C ILE A 242 -20.84 -15.02 -16.18
N GLY A 243 -20.32 -15.93 -15.35
CA GLY A 243 -19.77 -15.57 -14.03
C GLY A 243 -20.81 -15.07 -13.01
N CYS A 244 -22.10 -15.13 -13.35
CA CYS A 244 -23.18 -14.59 -12.54
C CYS A 244 -23.42 -15.44 -11.26
N PRO A 245 -23.48 -14.82 -10.06
CA PRO A 245 -23.85 -15.48 -8.82
C PRO A 245 -25.24 -16.13 -8.90
N LYS A 246 -25.43 -17.29 -8.24
CA LYS A 246 -26.70 -18.06 -8.32
C LYS A 246 -27.94 -17.24 -7.97
N ASN A 247 -27.84 -16.34 -6.99
CA ASN A 247 -28.93 -15.47 -6.54
C ASN A 247 -29.27 -14.34 -7.53
N ALA A 248 -28.36 -14.00 -8.45
CA ALA A 248 -28.54 -12.96 -9.45
C ALA A 248 -28.96 -13.49 -10.83
N LYS A 249 -29.07 -14.82 -11.00
CA LYS A 249 -29.46 -15.46 -12.27
C LYS A 249 -30.94 -15.26 -12.64
N MET A 250 -31.77 -14.75 -11.73
CA MET A 250 -33.21 -14.57 -11.97
C MET A 250 -33.98 -15.85 -12.35
N THR A 251 -33.42 -17.03 -12.05
CA THR A 251 -34.01 -18.33 -12.40
C THR A 251 -34.62 -19.07 -11.20
N SER A 252 -34.43 -18.57 -9.97
CA SER A 252 -34.91 -19.25 -8.76
C SER A 252 -36.44 -19.19 -8.63
N ARG A 253 -37.03 -20.17 -7.94
CA ARG A 253 -38.48 -20.21 -7.66
C ARG A 253 -38.98 -18.98 -6.91
N ILE A 254 -38.19 -18.48 -5.96
CA ILE A 254 -38.55 -17.30 -5.14
C ILE A 254 -38.59 -16.05 -6.00
N THR A 255 -37.58 -15.85 -6.85
CA THR A 255 -37.53 -14.71 -7.78
C THR A 255 -38.71 -14.74 -8.76
N PHE A 256 -39.10 -15.93 -9.19
CA PHE A 256 -40.20 -16.11 -10.13
C PHE A 256 -41.55 -15.76 -9.51
N ASN A 257 -41.85 -16.24 -8.31
CA ASN A 257 -43.11 -15.92 -7.63
C ASN A 257 -43.30 -14.41 -7.42
N ILE A 258 -42.22 -13.69 -7.09
CA ILE A 258 -42.25 -12.22 -6.94
C ILE A 258 -42.58 -11.54 -8.27
N LEU A 259 -41.95 -11.97 -9.37
CA LEU A 259 -42.20 -11.40 -10.70
C LEU A 259 -43.62 -11.70 -11.20
N THR A 260 -44.13 -12.92 -10.98
CA THR A 260 -45.50 -13.29 -11.40
C THR A 260 -46.58 -12.51 -10.64
N LEU A 261 -46.37 -12.19 -9.36
CA LEU A 261 -47.30 -11.37 -8.57
C LEU A 261 -47.44 -9.93 -9.10
N MET A 262 -46.45 -9.41 -9.84
CA MET A 262 -46.52 -8.06 -10.42
C MET A 262 -47.44 -7.97 -11.65
N PHE A 263 -47.87 -9.10 -12.23
CA PHE A 263 -48.69 -9.16 -13.44
C PHE A 263 -50.14 -9.64 -13.20
N HIS A 264 -50.58 -9.76 -11.94
CA HIS A 264 -51.94 -10.18 -11.57
C HIS A 264 -52.87 -9.03 -11.13
N TYR A 265 -52.80 -7.87 -11.79
CA TYR A 265 -53.80 -6.79 -11.66
C TYR A 265 -54.50 -6.52 -12.98
#